data_AF-A0A5E6NIV1-F1
#
_entry.id   AF-A0A5E6NIV1-F1
#
_cell.length_a   1.000
_cell.length_b   1.000
_cell.length_c   1.000
_cell.angle_alpha   90.00
_cell.angle_beta   90.00
_cell.angle_gamma   90.00
#
_symmetry.space_group_name_H-M   'P 1'
#
loop_
_entity.id
_entity.type
_entity.pdbx_description
1 polymer ?
#
loop_
_entity_poly.entity_id
_entity_poly.type
_entity_poly.pdbx_seq_one_letter_code
_entity_poly.pdbx_strand_id
1 'polypeptide(L)'
;MASSAGNHAQGVALSASKLGIESVIVMPLSTPKIKVNAVEQLGGKVVLHGDVYDDAFAYAKQLEQQQDLVFIHPYDDIEVIAGQATIAKELLEQNPKMDRVFIPVGGGGLIAGMATYIKHYAPNIQVIGVEPKDSPTLYQALKNAERVILPEVGRFADGVAVKQIGEVTYRIAKEVVDEVVLVSNDEICAAIKDIYEDVRSIAEPAGALATAGLKKYIKQNNIAGENLVAIVSGANVNFDRLRYIAERADLGEHNEAIIAATINEKPGSFLKFCQLLDNHTITEFNYRYTPSNQARILLVWHLAKGLTRNKC
;
A
#
# COMPACT_ATOMS: atom_id res chain seq x y z
N MET A 1 25.20 5.07 6.33
CA MET A 1 24.68 5.67 5.08
C MET A 1 23.53 4.83 4.53
N ALA A 2 22.68 5.38 3.67
CA ALA A 2 21.62 4.61 2.99
C ALA A 2 21.29 5.19 1.61
N SER A 3 20.61 4.41 0.76
CA SER A 3 20.00 4.89 -0.48
C SER A 3 18.49 4.65 -0.45
N SER A 4 17.73 5.74 -0.33
CA SER A 4 16.27 5.73 -0.28
C SER A 4 15.74 7.15 -0.43
N ALA A 5 14.63 7.31 -1.14
CA ALA A 5 13.91 8.57 -1.26
C ALA A 5 12.59 8.55 -0.46
N GLY A 6 12.48 7.75 0.61
CA GLY A 6 11.22 7.50 1.32
C GLY A 6 11.37 7.19 2.80
N ASN A 7 10.52 6.31 3.32
CA ASN A 7 10.38 6.03 4.76
C ASN A 7 11.68 5.55 5.41
N HIS A 8 12.44 4.69 4.72
CA HIS A 8 13.74 4.21 5.23
C HIS A 8 14.74 5.35 5.44
N ALA A 9 14.83 6.30 4.50
CA ALA A 9 15.72 7.44 4.63
C ALA A 9 15.43 8.29 5.87
N GLN A 10 14.15 8.54 6.14
CA GLN A 10 13.71 9.27 7.33
C GLN A 10 14.06 8.51 8.61
N GLY A 11 13.85 7.18 8.63
CA GLY A 11 14.22 6.32 9.75
C GLY A 11 15.72 6.34 10.06
N VAL A 12 16.57 6.23 9.03
CA VAL A 12 18.03 6.29 9.18
C VAL A 12 18.48 7.67 9.66
N ALA A 13 17.94 8.75 9.07
CA ALA A 13 18.29 10.12 9.46
C ALA A 13 17.97 10.39 10.93
N LEU A 14 16.72 10.12 11.35
CA LEU A 14 16.28 10.31 12.72
C LEU A 14 17.12 9.49 13.71
N SER A 15 17.39 8.22 13.40
CA SER A 15 18.18 7.34 14.27
C SER A 15 19.61 7.83 14.41
N ALA A 16 20.26 8.22 13.30
CA ALA A 16 21.62 8.73 13.33
C ALA A 16 21.72 10.02 14.13
N SER A 17 20.80 10.96 13.94
CA SER A 17 20.77 12.21 14.71
C SER A 17 20.53 11.98 16.21
N LYS A 18 19.68 11.02 16.58
CA LYS A 18 19.49 10.64 17.99
C LYS A 18 20.75 10.05 18.63
N LEU A 19 21.58 9.36 17.84
CA LEU A 19 22.83 8.75 18.30
C LEU A 19 24.04 9.68 18.18
N GLY A 20 23.87 10.91 17.65
CA GLY A 20 24.98 11.82 17.39
C GLY A 20 25.92 11.34 16.28
N ILE A 21 25.42 10.50 15.37
CA ILE A 21 26.16 9.95 14.23
C ILE A 21 25.77 10.71 12.97
N GLU A 22 26.74 11.00 12.11
CA GLU A 22 26.44 11.58 10.80
C GLU A 22 25.80 10.52 9.88
N SER A 23 24.70 10.89 9.20
CA SER A 23 24.08 10.04 8.17
C SER A 23 24.13 10.69 6.80
N VAL A 24 24.52 9.90 5.80
CA VAL A 24 24.47 10.28 4.39
C VAL A 24 23.38 9.47 3.71
N ILE A 25 22.45 10.16 3.05
CA ILE A 25 21.31 9.58 2.35
C ILE A 25 21.41 9.94 0.87
N VAL A 26 21.61 8.93 0.02
CA VAL A 26 21.67 9.12 -1.42
C VAL A 26 20.27 8.97 -2.02
N MET A 27 19.85 9.93 -2.84
CA MET A 27 18.56 9.93 -3.53
C MET A 27 18.73 10.30 -5.01
N PRO A 28 17.82 9.89 -5.91
CA PRO A 28 17.82 10.37 -7.29
C PRO A 28 17.64 11.89 -7.38
N LEU A 29 18.18 12.51 -8.44
CA LEU A 29 18.00 13.94 -8.76
C LEU A 29 16.52 14.31 -8.95
N SER A 30 15.72 13.36 -9.42
CA SER A 30 14.28 13.50 -9.63
C SER A 30 13.45 13.47 -8.34
N THR A 31 14.08 13.27 -7.17
CA THR A 31 13.38 13.17 -5.89
C THR A 31 12.65 14.47 -5.55
N PRO A 32 11.34 14.44 -5.25
CA PRO A 32 10.59 15.64 -4.88
C PRO A 32 11.21 16.35 -3.67
N LYS A 33 11.34 17.68 -3.74
CA LYS A 33 11.94 18.51 -2.68
C LYS A 33 11.35 18.25 -1.29
N ILE A 34 10.05 17.96 -1.20
CA ILE A 34 9.41 17.64 0.07
C ILE A 34 10.03 16.42 0.77
N LYS A 35 10.45 15.39 0.02
CA LYS A 35 11.09 14.19 0.57
C LYS A 35 12.54 14.45 0.96
N VAL A 36 13.25 15.28 0.19
CA VAL A 36 14.60 15.76 0.53
C VAL A 36 14.56 16.54 1.84
N ASN A 37 13.70 17.56 1.90
CA ASN A 37 13.55 18.41 3.08
C ASN A 37 13.16 17.61 4.34
N ALA A 38 12.30 16.59 4.20
CA ALA A 38 11.92 15.74 5.34
C ALA A 38 13.13 15.02 5.95
N VAL A 39 14.06 14.55 5.12
CA VAL A 39 15.28 13.89 5.60
C VAL A 39 16.28 14.87 6.20
N GLU A 40 16.44 16.05 5.58
CA GLU A 40 17.30 17.12 6.12
C GLU A 40 16.80 17.64 7.46
N GLN A 41 15.48 17.80 7.62
CA GLN A 41 14.85 18.21 8.88
C GLN A 41 15.07 17.19 10.01
N LEU A 42 15.22 15.91 9.67
CA LEU A 42 15.56 14.86 10.62
C LEU A 42 17.07 14.75 10.88
N GLY A 43 17.88 15.64 10.30
CA GLY A 43 19.33 15.73 10.50
C GLY A 43 20.17 14.86 9.57
N GLY A 44 19.58 14.29 8.52
CA GLY A 44 20.29 13.53 7.50
C GLY A 44 20.91 14.42 6.43
N LYS A 45 22.15 14.12 6.02
CA LYS A 45 22.81 14.77 4.88
C LYS A 45 22.36 14.12 3.58
N VAL A 46 21.63 14.85 2.74
CA VAL A 46 21.15 14.34 1.45
C VAL A 46 22.20 14.55 0.36
N VAL A 47 22.41 13.52 -0.46
CA VAL A 47 23.23 13.58 -1.68
C VAL A 47 22.36 13.17 -2.86
N LEU A 48 22.12 14.09 -3.79
CA LEU A 48 21.33 13.83 -4.98
C LEU A 48 22.25 13.32 -6.11
N HIS A 49 21.99 12.11 -6.60
CA HIS A 49 22.78 11.50 -7.66
C HIS A 49 21.95 10.54 -8.51
N GLY A 50 22.16 10.57 -9.82
CA GLY A 50 21.49 9.68 -10.77
C GLY A 50 20.06 10.09 -11.10
N ASP A 51 19.51 9.50 -12.16
CA ASP A 51 18.18 9.83 -12.66
C ASP A 51 17.11 8.93 -12.03
N VAL A 52 17.50 7.67 -11.75
CA VAL A 52 16.64 6.64 -11.15
C VAL A 52 17.25 6.07 -9.86
N TYR A 53 16.45 5.29 -9.13
CA TYR A 53 16.87 4.66 -7.87
C TYR A 53 18.12 3.79 -8.03
N ASP A 54 18.19 3.00 -9.11
CA ASP A 54 19.30 2.08 -9.35
C ASP A 54 20.65 2.83 -9.48
N ASP A 55 20.65 4.02 -10.10
CA ASP A 55 21.82 4.90 -10.18
C ASP A 55 22.24 5.43 -8.80
N ALA A 56 21.26 5.91 -8.02
CA ALA A 56 21.48 6.43 -6.68
C ALA A 56 22.01 5.34 -5.73
N PHE A 57 21.53 4.11 -5.88
CA PHE A 57 22.00 2.95 -5.11
C PHE A 57 23.43 2.57 -5.51
N ALA A 58 23.73 2.49 -6.80
CA ALA A 58 25.07 2.20 -7.30
C ALA A 58 26.09 3.25 -6.80
N TYR A 59 25.72 4.53 -6.85
CA TYR A 59 26.56 5.60 -6.31
C TYR A 59 26.73 5.51 -4.78
N ALA A 60 25.68 5.15 -4.04
CA ALA A 60 25.80 4.91 -2.61
C ALA A 60 26.81 3.79 -2.31
N LYS A 61 26.83 2.72 -3.09
CA LYS A 61 27.82 1.63 -2.96
C LYS A 61 29.24 2.06 -3.30
N GLN A 62 29.42 2.98 -4.24
CA GLN A 62 30.73 3.58 -4.50
C GLN A 62 31.19 4.46 -3.34
N LEU A 63 30.30 5.30 -2.80
CA LEU A 63 30.60 6.20 -1.70
C LEU A 63 30.90 5.43 -0.41
N GLU A 64 30.22 4.30 -0.18
CA GLU A 64 30.50 3.34 0.90
C GLU A 64 31.98 2.97 0.95
N GLN A 65 32.52 2.54 -0.20
CA GLN A 65 33.92 2.11 -0.32
C GLN A 65 34.92 3.27 -0.25
N GLN A 66 34.57 4.43 -0.82
CA GLN A 66 35.48 5.58 -0.89
C GLN A 66 35.64 6.30 0.45
N GLN A 67 34.59 6.32 1.28
CA GLN A 67 34.54 7.09 2.52
C GLN A 67 34.48 6.21 3.78
N ASP A 68 34.66 4.89 3.63
CA ASP A 68 34.59 3.91 4.73
C ASP A 68 33.30 4.04 5.55
N LEU A 69 32.17 4.18 4.84
CA LEU A 69 30.86 4.31 5.46
C LEU A 69 30.20 2.93 5.58
N VAL A 70 29.34 2.74 6.59
CA VAL A 70 28.52 1.53 6.71
C VAL A 70 27.18 1.72 5.99
N PHE A 71 26.86 0.86 5.03
CA PHE A 71 25.55 0.89 4.36
C PHE A 71 24.46 0.19 5.18
N ILE A 72 23.40 0.94 5.51
CA ILE A 72 22.25 0.44 6.25
C ILE A 72 21.18 -0.01 5.26
N HIS A 73 21.05 -1.33 5.09
CA HIS A 73 20.07 -1.90 4.16
C HIS A 73 18.64 -1.62 4.63
N PRO A 74 17.69 -1.32 3.72
CA PRO A 74 16.28 -1.13 4.09
C PRO A 74 15.55 -2.37 4.63
N TYR A 75 16.13 -3.57 4.54
CA TYR A 75 15.42 -4.81 4.91
C TYR A 75 16.31 -6.07 4.98
N ASP A 76 17.33 -6.20 4.12
CA ASP A 76 18.13 -7.43 3.98
C ASP A 76 19.36 -7.43 4.89
N ASP A 77 19.13 -7.16 6.17
CA ASP A 77 20.14 -7.12 7.22
C ASP A 77 19.56 -7.69 8.51
N ILE A 78 20.33 -8.50 9.24
CA ILE A 78 19.84 -9.23 10.43
C ILE A 78 19.42 -8.27 11.55
N GLU A 79 20.18 -7.20 11.80
CA GLU A 79 19.87 -6.22 12.84
C GLU A 79 18.62 -5.40 12.46
N VAL A 80 18.47 -5.07 11.16
CA VAL A 80 17.25 -4.45 10.64
C VAL A 80 16.05 -5.37 10.86
N ILE A 81 16.16 -6.65 10.51
CA ILE A 81 15.09 -7.66 10.69
C ILE A 81 14.74 -7.83 12.17
N ALA A 82 15.74 -7.95 13.04
CA ALA A 82 15.55 -8.04 14.49
C ALA A 82 14.86 -6.79 15.04
N GLY A 83 15.22 -5.60 14.55
CA GLY A 83 14.53 -4.36 14.87
C GLY A 83 13.05 -4.38 14.50
N GLN A 84 12.68 -5.00 13.38
CA GLN A 84 11.26 -5.10 12.99
C GLN A 84 10.47 -6.10 13.86
N ALA A 85 11.15 -7.07 14.47
CA ALA A 85 10.54 -8.06 15.35
C ALA A 85 9.96 -7.44 16.64
N THR A 86 10.38 -6.23 17.03
CA THR A 86 9.84 -5.54 18.20
C THR A 86 8.35 -5.26 18.07
N ILE A 87 7.85 -5.04 16.85
CA ILE A 87 6.42 -4.87 16.57
C ILE A 87 5.64 -6.12 16.96
N ALA A 88 6.17 -7.31 16.66
CA ALA A 88 5.54 -8.56 17.05
C ALA A 88 5.55 -8.77 18.57
N LYS A 89 6.61 -8.34 19.25
CA LYS A 89 6.66 -8.34 20.73
C LYS A 89 5.52 -7.51 21.31
N GLU A 90 5.40 -6.26 20.88
CA GLU A 90 4.34 -5.34 21.33
C GLU A 90 2.96 -5.92 21.00
N LEU A 91 2.79 -6.47 19.80
CA LEU A 91 1.52 -7.02 19.35
C LEU A 91 1.06 -8.22 20.20
N LEU A 92 1.97 -9.14 20.56
CA LEU A 92 1.65 -10.28 21.42
C LEU A 92 1.34 -9.85 22.86
N GLU A 93 2.00 -8.81 23.36
CA GLU A 93 1.69 -8.21 24.67
C GLU A 93 0.30 -7.56 24.67
N GLN A 94 -0.07 -6.89 23.58
CA GLN A 94 -1.35 -6.18 23.44
C GLN A 94 -2.53 -7.10 23.12
N ASN A 95 -2.32 -8.14 22.31
CA ASN A 95 -3.37 -9.06 21.88
C ASN A 95 -2.87 -10.52 21.79
N PRO A 96 -2.73 -11.23 22.93
CA PRO A 96 -2.24 -12.61 22.94
C PRO A 96 -3.24 -13.63 22.37
N LYS A 97 -4.48 -13.22 22.05
CA LYS A 97 -5.55 -14.11 21.54
C LYS A 97 -5.79 -13.95 20.03
N MET A 98 -4.88 -13.30 19.30
CA MET A 98 -5.02 -13.20 17.85
C MET A 98 -4.91 -14.60 17.21
N ASP A 99 -5.67 -14.82 16.15
CA ASP A 99 -5.61 -16.06 15.37
C ASP A 99 -4.71 -15.88 14.15
N ARG A 100 -4.74 -14.70 13.52
CA ARG A 100 -3.94 -14.38 12.33
C ARG A 100 -3.45 -12.94 12.32
N VAL A 101 -2.27 -12.75 11.74
CA VAL A 101 -1.68 -11.42 11.46
C VAL A 101 -1.38 -11.28 9.97
N PHE A 102 -1.75 -10.13 9.41
CA PHE A 102 -1.51 -9.75 8.04
C PHE A 102 -0.42 -8.68 8.00
N ILE A 103 0.66 -8.94 7.27
CA ILE A 103 1.87 -8.11 7.27
C ILE A 103 2.19 -7.71 5.83
N PRO A 104 2.36 -6.40 5.54
CA PRO A 104 2.69 -5.95 4.19
C PRO A 104 4.13 -6.36 3.83
N VAL A 105 4.33 -6.78 2.58
CA VAL A 105 5.63 -7.29 2.12
C VAL A 105 6.13 -6.47 0.93
N GLY A 106 7.29 -5.85 1.13
CA GLY A 106 8.15 -5.32 0.08
C GLY A 106 9.41 -6.17 -0.02
N GLY A 107 10.53 -5.68 0.51
CA GLY A 107 11.79 -6.45 0.57
C GLY A 107 11.83 -7.55 1.64
N GLY A 108 10.77 -7.67 2.47
CA GLY A 108 10.58 -8.77 3.42
C GLY A 108 11.09 -8.55 4.84
N GLY A 109 11.73 -7.40 5.15
CA GLY A 109 12.32 -7.16 6.47
C GLY A 109 11.30 -7.21 7.60
N LEU A 110 10.16 -6.52 7.42
CA LEU A 110 9.08 -6.47 8.40
C LEU A 110 8.49 -7.85 8.69
N ILE A 111 8.06 -8.57 7.64
CA ILE A 111 7.48 -9.90 7.78
C ILE A 111 8.48 -10.91 8.33
N ALA A 112 9.74 -10.89 7.89
CA ALA A 112 10.76 -11.81 8.39
C ALA A 112 10.96 -11.63 9.91
N GLY A 113 11.08 -10.39 10.39
CA GLY A 113 11.28 -10.09 11.80
C GLY A 113 10.06 -10.47 12.65
N MET A 114 8.89 -9.98 12.26
CA MET A 114 7.65 -10.25 12.98
C MET A 114 7.28 -11.74 12.98
N ALA A 115 7.35 -12.41 11.83
CA ALA A 115 7.00 -13.81 11.71
C ALA A 115 7.91 -14.70 12.56
N THR A 116 9.23 -14.42 12.57
CA THR A 116 10.18 -15.17 13.40
C THR A 116 9.82 -15.08 14.89
N TYR A 117 9.52 -13.88 15.37
CA TYR A 117 9.14 -13.67 16.76
C TYR A 117 7.82 -14.37 17.09
N ILE A 118 6.80 -14.20 16.25
CA ILE A 118 5.48 -14.83 16.44
C ILE A 118 5.60 -16.34 16.45
N LYS A 119 6.30 -16.95 15.48
CA LYS A 119 6.46 -18.40 15.42
C LYS A 119 7.25 -18.97 16.59
N HIS A 120 8.14 -18.18 17.19
CA HIS A 120 8.86 -18.61 18.38
C HIS A 120 7.97 -18.63 19.64
N TYR A 121 7.20 -17.57 19.88
CA TYR A 121 6.45 -17.41 21.14
C TYR A 121 5.00 -17.88 21.07
N ALA A 122 4.39 -17.88 19.89
CA ALA A 122 2.99 -18.21 19.66
C ALA A 122 2.82 -18.90 18.28
N PRO A 123 3.38 -20.11 18.09
CA PRO A 123 3.46 -20.80 16.80
C PRO A 123 2.11 -21.09 16.13
N ASN A 124 1.02 -21.11 16.90
CA ASN A 124 -0.33 -21.34 16.40
C ASN A 124 -0.92 -20.15 15.63
N ILE A 125 -0.37 -18.94 15.81
CA ILE A 125 -0.82 -17.75 15.08
C ILE A 125 -0.38 -17.88 13.62
N GLN A 126 -1.33 -17.67 12.70
CA GLN A 126 -1.01 -17.65 11.27
C GLN A 126 -0.44 -16.29 10.86
N VAL A 127 0.69 -16.30 10.18
CA VAL A 127 1.37 -15.13 9.64
C VAL A 127 1.18 -15.11 8.13
N ILE A 128 0.42 -14.11 7.66
CA ILE A 128 0.03 -13.98 6.27
C ILE A 128 0.72 -12.75 5.69
N GLY A 129 1.55 -12.95 4.67
CA GLY A 129 2.12 -11.86 3.89
C GLY A 129 1.08 -11.27 2.95
N VAL A 130 1.14 -9.95 2.73
CA VAL A 130 0.29 -9.27 1.75
C VAL A 130 1.14 -8.47 0.79
N GLU A 131 0.98 -8.72 -0.50
CA GLU A 131 1.70 -8.05 -1.58
C GLU A 131 0.73 -7.43 -2.60
N PRO A 132 1.13 -6.35 -3.29
CA PRO A 132 0.41 -5.90 -4.47
C PRO A 132 0.54 -6.93 -5.59
N LYS A 133 -0.52 -7.14 -6.37
CA LYS A 133 -0.47 -7.97 -7.59
C LYS A 133 0.61 -7.53 -8.58
N ASP A 134 0.91 -6.23 -8.58
CA ASP A 134 1.86 -5.60 -9.50
C ASP A 134 3.31 -5.66 -8.99
N SER A 135 3.53 -6.13 -7.74
CA SER A 135 4.87 -6.30 -7.14
C SER A 135 4.95 -7.55 -6.23
N PRO A 136 4.64 -8.78 -6.72
CA PRO A 136 4.47 -9.97 -5.88
C PRO A 136 5.80 -10.71 -5.61
N THR A 137 6.75 -10.08 -4.89
CA THR A 137 8.10 -10.62 -4.71
C THR A 137 8.17 -11.93 -3.95
N LEU A 138 7.64 -11.99 -2.72
CA LEU A 138 7.65 -13.15 -1.85
C LEU A 138 6.74 -14.24 -2.40
N TYR A 139 5.56 -13.88 -2.93
CA TYR A 139 4.65 -14.84 -3.55
C TYR A 139 5.33 -15.60 -4.68
N GLN A 140 6.00 -14.89 -5.60
CA GLN A 140 6.73 -15.54 -6.69
C GLN A 140 7.93 -16.33 -6.18
N ALA A 141 8.63 -15.83 -5.16
CA ALA A 141 9.79 -16.52 -4.61
C ALA A 141 9.44 -17.83 -3.88
N LEU A 142 8.31 -17.84 -3.15
CA LEU A 142 7.79 -19.06 -2.52
C LEU A 142 7.29 -20.06 -3.58
N LYS A 143 6.55 -19.58 -4.58
CA LYS A 143 6.03 -20.41 -5.67
C LYS A 143 7.12 -21.10 -6.47
N ASN A 144 8.24 -20.41 -6.75
CA ASN A 144 9.35 -20.95 -7.52
C ASN A 144 10.43 -21.62 -6.65
N ALA A 145 10.29 -21.57 -5.32
CA ALA A 145 11.29 -22.02 -4.36
C ALA A 145 12.69 -21.37 -4.51
N GLU A 146 12.75 -20.19 -5.15
CA GLU A 146 13.96 -19.38 -5.36
C GLU A 146 13.60 -17.89 -5.48
N ARG A 147 14.54 -16.98 -5.18
CA ARG A 147 14.30 -15.54 -5.36
C ARG A 147 14.24 -15.18 -6.84
N VAL A 148 13.17 -14.53 -7.27
CA VAL A 148 12.99 -14.07 -8.66
C VAL A 148 13.11 -12.55 -8.75
N ILE A 149 13.77 -12.06 -9.81
CA ILE A 149 13.76 -10.63 -10.16
C ILE A 149 12.54 -10.36 -11.03
N LEU A 150 11.63 -9.52 -10.54
CA LEU A 150 10.47 -9.08 -11.29
C LEU A 150 10.92 -8.16 -12.45
N PRO A 151 10.35 -8.33 -13.66
CA PRO A 151 10.69 -7.48 -14.80
C PRO A 151 10.25 -6.02 -14.59
N GLU A 152 9.13 -5.84 -13.89
CA GLU A 152 8.55 -4.55 -13.56
C GLU A 152 7.88 -4.60 -12.17
N VAL A 153 7.67 -3.41 -11.59
CA VAL A 153 7.00 -3.24 -10.31
C VAL A 153 5.98 -2.11 -10.40
N GLY A 154 4.85 -2.29 -9.72
CA GLY A 154 3.83 -1.26 -9.59
C GLY A 154 4.35 -0.03 -8.83
N ARG A 155 3.86 1.16 -9.19
CA ARG A 155 4.23 2.44 -8.56
C ARG A 155 3.20 2.93 -7.53
N PHE A 156 2.11 2.20 -7.35
CA PHE A 156 1.03 2.62 -6.47
C PHE A 156 1.43 2.50 -5.00
N ALA A 157 1.81 1.31 -4.54
CA ALA A 157 2.38 1.11 -3.21
C ALA A 157 3.91 1.16 -3.26
N ASP A 158 4.46 2.39 -3.29
CA ASP A 158 5.90 2.64 -3.49
C ASP A 158 6.78 2.07 -2.37
N GLY A 159 6.29 2.05 -1.12
CA GLY A 159 7.00 1.43 0.01
C GLY A 159 7.23 -0.09 -0.13
N VAL A 160 6.46 -0.76 -0.99
CA VAL A 160 6.57 -2.21 -1.28
C VAL A 160 6.91 -2.51 -2.74
N ALA A 161 7.26 -1.48 -3.53
CA ALA A 161 7.63 -1.61 -4.94
C ALA A 161 9.06 -2.14 -5.09
N VAL A 162 9.30 -3.38 -4.68
CA VAL A 162 10.61 -4.03 -4.69
C VAL A 162 10.70 -5.04 -5.84
N LYS A 163 11.80 -5.05 -6.60
CA LYS A 163 11.99 -5.97 -7.74
C LYS A 163 12.34 -7.39 -7.32
N GLN A 164 13.04 -7.56 -6.21
CA GLN A 164 13.45 -8.87 -5.72
C GLN A 164 13.46 -8.86 -4.19
N ILE A 165 12.88 -9.89 -3.58
CA ILE A 165 12.92 -10.11 -2.13
C ILE A 165 14.37 -10.23 -1.64
N GLY A 166 14.66 -9.79 -0.41
CA GLY A 166 15.99 -9.94 0.21
C GLY A 166 16.42 -11.40 0.36
N GLU A 167 17.73 -11.64 0.44
CA GLU A 167 18.31 -12.97 0.68
C GLU A 167 17.94 -13.53 2.04
N VAL A 168 18.27 -12.76 3.08
CA VAL A 168 18.08 -13.12 4.47
C VAL A 168 16.59 -13.17 4.77
N THR A 169 15.86 -12.18 4.26
CA THR A 169 14.40 -12.10 4.46
C THR A 169 13.68 -13.25 3.80
N TYR A 170 14.04 -13.67 2.57
CA TYR A 170 13.46 -14.83 1.92
C TYR A 170 13.80 -16.14 2.64
N ARG A 171 15.06 -16.33 3.03
CA ARG A 171 15.51 -17.52 3.77
C ARG A 171 14.67 -17.72 5.03
N ILE A 172 14.44 -16.66 5.77
CA ILE A 172 13.58 -16.67 6.96
C ILE A 172 12.12 -16.90 6.57
N ALA A 173 11.57 -16.07 5.68
CA ALA A 173 10.15 -16.09 5.34
C ALA A 173 9.66 -17.45 4.83
N LYS A 174 10.52 -18.18 4.09
CA LYS A 174 10.23 -19.54 3.62
C LYS A 174 9.93 -20.53 4.76
N GLU A 175 10.46 -20.29 5.96
CA GLU A 175 10.29 -21.17 7.11
C GLU A 175 9.11 -20.76 8.01
N VAL A 176 8.81 -19.46 8.09
CA VAL A 176 7.90 -18.91 9.13
C VAL A 176 6.62 -18.25 8.60
N VAL A 177 6.51 -17.99 7.30
CA VAL A 177 5.30 -17.39 6.70
C VAL A 177 4.38 -18.51 6.21
N ASP A 178 3.12 -18.48 6.63
CA ASP A 178 2.15 -19.54 6.31
C ASP A 178 1.54 -19.36 4.92
N GLU A 179 1.23 -18.12 4.53
CA GLU A 179 0.58 -17.82 3.25
C GLU A 179 0.93 -16.41 2.76
N VAL A 180 0.77 -16.16 1.46
CA VAL A 180 0.85 -14.81 0.88
C VAL A 180 -0.40 -14.51 0.03
N VAL A 181 -1.06 -13.39 0.32
CA VAL A 181 -2.24 -12.89 -0.38
C VAL A 181 -1.85 -11.73 -1.30
N LEU A 182 -2.35 -11.76 -2.54
CA LEU A 182 -2.14 -10.67 -3.51
C LEU A 182 -3.37 -9.77 -3.61
N VAL A 183 -3.16 -8.46 -3.56
CA VAL A 183 -4.23 -7.46 -3.67
C VAL A 183 -3.98 -6.44 -4.78
N SER A 184 -5.06 -5.94 -5.36
CA SER A 184 -5.08 -4.92 -6.40
C SER A 184 -5.04 -3.50 -5.82
N ASN A 185 -4.71 -2.53 -6.66
CA ASN A 185 -4.71 -1.11 -6.27
C ASN A 185 -6.10 -0.64 -5.81
N ASP A 186 -7.19 -1.14 -6.41
CA ASP A 186 -8.55 -0.79 -6.01
C ASP A 186 -8.89 -1.37 -4.62
N GLU A 187 -8.45 -2.61 -4.32
CA GLU A 187 -8.57 -3.21 -2.97
C GLU A 187 -7.76 -2.41 -1.93
N ILE A 188 -6.58 -1.88 -2.30
CA ILE A 188 -5.79 -1.00 -1.44
C ILE A 188 -6.49 0.34 -1.19
N CYS A 189 -7.06 0.96 -2.24
CA CYS A 189 -7.81 2.22 -2.09
C CYS A 189 -9.00 2.08 -1.14
N ALA A 190 -9.77 0.99 -1.29
CA ALA A 190 -10.87 0.68 -0.37
C ALA A 190 -10.35 0.54 1.07
N ALA A 191 -9.24 -0.16 1.29
CA ALA A 191 -8.64 -0.29 2.62
C ALA A 191 -8.17 1.05 3.23
N ILE A 192 -7.65 1.98 2.43
CA ILE A 192 -7.31 3.33 2.92
C ILE A 192 -8.58 4.04 3.38
N LYS A 193 -9.68 3.93 2.62
CA LYS A 193 -10.97 4.51 2.97
C LYS A 193 -11.51 3.92 4.27
N ASP A 194 -11.50 2.60 4.44
CA ASP A 194 -11.96 1.96 5.68
C ASP A 194 -11.17 2.45 6.90
N ILE A 195 -9.83 2.49 6.81
CA ILE A 195 -8.96 2.96 7.91
C ILE A 195 -9.31 4.40 8.28
N TYR A 196 -9.57 5.25 7.27
CA TYR A 196 -9.96 6.63 7.51
C TYR A 196 -11.36 6.75 8.14
N GLU A 197 -12.34 5.97 7.68
CA GLU A 197 -13.71 6.04 8.18
C GLU A 197 -13.83 5.52 9.61
N ASP A 198 -13.12 4.43 9.93
CA ASP A 198 -13.20 3.76 11.23
C ASP A 198 -12.36 4.45 12.31
N VAL A 199 -11.08 4.74 12.02
CA VAL A 199 -10.12 5.21 13.03
C VAL A 199 -9.56 6.61 12.74
N ARG A 200 -10.07 7.30 11.71
CA ARG A 200 -9.67 8.67 11.32
C ARG A 200 -8.17 8.83 11.09
N SER A 201 -7.51 7.75 10.71
CA SER A 201 -6.09 7.71 10.35
C SER A 201 -5.93 7.67 8.84
N ILE A 202 -4.91 8.35 8.32
CA ILE A 202 -4.59 8.33 6.89
C ILE A 202 -3.43 7.36 6.68
N ALA A 203 -3.68 6.25 6.01
CA ALA A 203 -2.64 5.32 5.59
C ALA A 203 -2.12 5.66 4.19
N GLU A 204 -0.82 5.49 3.97
CA GLU A 204 -0.28 5.44 2.60
C GLU A 204 -0.66 4.09 1.95
N PRO A 205 -0.55 3.93 0.62
CA PRO A 205 -0.95 2.68 -0.03
C PRO A 205 -0.22 1.41 0.48
N ALA A 206 1.07 1.51 0.80
CA ALA A 206 1.78 0.41 1.47
C ALA A 206 1.26 0.16 2.90
N GLY A 207 0.88 1.23 3.61
CA GLY A 207 0.31 1.17 4.95
C GLY A 207 -1.06 0.49 5.01
N ALA A 208 -1.90 0.64 4.00
CA ALA A 208 -3.22 -0.01 3.94
C ALA A 208 -3.19 -1.44 3.36
N LEU A 209 -2.03 -1.88 2.88
CA LEU A 209 -1.89 -3.13 2.14
C LEU A 209 -2.35 -4.35 2.95
N ALA A 210 -1.90 -4.46 4.20
CA ALA A 210 -2.31 -5.58 5.07
C ALA A 210 -3.82 -5.60 5.33
N THR A 211 -4.44 -4.43 5.51
CA THR A 211 -5.89 -4.30 5.70
C THR A 211 -6.66 -4.76 4.47
N ALA A 212 -6.18 -4.41 3.27
CA ALA A 212 -6.75 -4.91 2.01
C ALA A 212 -6.65 -6.45 1.92
N GLY A 213 -5.49 -7.01 2.28
CA GLY A 213 -5.27 -8.46 2.30
C GLY A 213 -6.19 -9.17 3.28
N LEU A 214 -6.33 -8.62 4.49
CA LEU A 214 -7.23 -9.12 5.52
C LEU A 214 -8.67 -9.16 5.03
N LYS A 215 -9.20 -8.05 4.49
CA LYS A 215 -10.57 -7.98 3.96
C LYS A 215 -10.82 -9.03 2.88
N LYS A 216 -9.88 -9.16 1.95
CA LYS A 216 -9.95 -10.15 0.88
C LYS A 216 -9.93 -11.57 1.42
N TYR A 217 -9.04 -11.87 2.36
CA TYR A 217 -8.86 -13.19 2.94
C TYR A 217 -10.10 -13.64 3.72
N ILE A 218 -10.73 -12.74 4.50
CA ILE A 218 -12.01 -12.99 5.16
C ILE A 218 -13.07 -13.44 4.14
N LYS A 219 -13.21 -12.65 3.06
CA LYS A 219 -14.22 -12.91 2.01
C LYS A 219 -13.98 -14.23 1.28
N GLN A 220 -12.73 -14.57 0.99
CA GLN A 220 -12.39 -15.80 0.26
C GLN A 220 -12.57 -17.06 1.10
N ASN A 221 -12.30 -16.98 2.41
CA ASN A 221 -12.32 -18.12 3.30
C ASN A 221 -13.57 -18.20 4.18
N ASN A 222 -14.52 -17.27 4.05
CA ASN A 222 -15.73 -17.16 4.87
C ASN A 222 -15.43 -17.17 6.38
N ILE A 223 -14.39 -16.45 6.80
CA ILE A 223 -13.93 -16.42 8.19
C ILE A 223 -14.91 -15.62 9.04
N ALA A 224 -15.28 -16.17 10.19
CA ALA A 224 -16.10 -15.52 11.19
C ALA A 224 -15.67 -15.97 12.60
N GLY A 225 -15.74 -15.05 13.57
CA GLY A 225 -15.47 -15.36 14.98
C GLY A 225 -13.98 -15.44 15.36
N GLU A 226 -13.08 -15.02 14.48
CA GLU A 226 -11.63 -15.00 14.73
C GLU A 226 -11.10 -13.58 14.96
N ASN A 227 -10.01 -13.49 15.73
CA ASN A 227 -9.28 -12.26 16.02
C ASN A 227 -8.17 -12.06 14.97
N LEU A 228 -8.40 -11.17 14.02
CA LEU A 228 -7.49 -10.91 12.91
C LEU A 228 -6.84 -9.53 13.08
N VAL A 229 -5.53 -9.45 12.81
CA VAL A 229 -4.75 -8.20 12.92
C VAL A 229 -4.17 -7.83 11.57
N ALA A 230 -4.30 -6.56 11.17
CA ALA A 230 -3.58 -6.00 10.01
C ALA A 230 -2.62 -4.90 10.45
N ILE A 231 -1.39 -4.93 9.93
CA ILE A 231 -0.37 -3.92 10.24
C ILE A 231 -0.53 -2.69 9.34
N VAL A 232 -0.81 -1.54 9.94
CA VAL A 232 -0.79 -0.25 9.25
C VAL A 232 0.64 0.28 9.23
N SER A 233 1.38 0.00 8.17
CA SER A 233 2.86 0.15 8.16
C SER A 233 3.39 1.54 7.84
N GLY A 234 2.55 2.49 7.43
CA GLY A 234 3.02 3.82 7.01
C GLY A 234 1.90 4.79 6.62
N ALA A 235 2.24 6.07 6.61
CA ALA A 235 1.30 7.18 6.42
C ALA A 235 1.87 8.35 5.59
N ASN A 236 3.03 8.17 4.94
CA ASN A 236 3.71 9.22 4.20
C ASN A 236 3.13 9.35 2.78
N VAL A 237 1.88 9.81 2.70
CA VAL A 237 1.16 10.04 1.45
C VAL A 237 1.13 11.52 1.08
N ASN A 238 1.30 11.83 -0.22
CA ASN A 238 1.03 13.18 -0.72
C ASN A 238 -0.48 13.44 -0.68
N PHE A 239 -0.90 14.59 -0.15
CA PHE A 239 -2.30 15.00 -0.07
C PHE A 239 -3.03 14.94 -1.41
N ASP A 240 -2.39 15.36 -2.52
CA ASP A 240 -3.02 15.32 -3.85
C ASP A 240 -3.36 13.89 -4.30
N ARG A 241 -2.64 12.89 -3.77
CA ARG A 241 -2.88 11.48 -4.05
C ARG A 241 -4.17 10.98 -3.42
N LEU A 242 -4.66 11.62 -2.36
CA LEU A 242 -5.93 11.27 -1.73
C LEU A 242 -7.10 11.41 -2.68
N ARG A 243 -7.05 12.35 -3.63
CA ARG A 243 -8.07 12.48 -4.68
C ARG A 243 -8.18 11.20 -5.52
N TYR A 244 -7.04 10.72 -6.03
CA TYR A 244 -7.00 9.48 -6.80
C TYR A 244 -7.50 8.28 -5.98
N ILE A 245 -7.12 8.22 -4.69
CA ILE A 245 -7.55 7.17 -3.77
C ILE A 245 -9.07 7.20 -3.59
N ALA A 246 -9.66 8.38 -3.36
CA ALA A 246 -11.10 8.54 -3.20
C ALA A 246 -11.87 8.11 -4.47
N GLU A 247 -11.47 8.62 -5.64
CA GLU A 247 -12.07 8.26 -6.93
C GLU A 247 -12.03 6.74 -7.19
N ARG A 248 -10.95 6.07 -6.79
CA ARG A 248 -10.76 4.61 -6.98
C ARG A 248 -11.49 3.76 -5.94
N ALA A 249 -11.56 4.21 -4.69
CA ALA A 249 -12.26 3.50 -3.63
C ALA A 249 -13.76 3.38 -3.97
N ASP A 250 -14.38 4.47 -4.46
CA ASP A 250 -15.81 4.48 -4.80
C ASP A 250 -16.14 3.56 -5.99
N LEU A 251 -15.24 3.47 -6.98
CA LEU A 251 -15.35 2.49 -8.08
C LEU A 251 -15.24 1.04 -7.60
N GLY A 252 -14.32 0.77 -6.66
CA GLY A 252 -14.06 -0.57 -6.12
C GLY A 252 -15.16 -1.11 -5.22
N GLU A 253 -15.93 -0.24 -4.57
CA GLU A 253 -17.02 -0.63 -3.67
C GLU A 253 -18.35 -0.92 -4.38
N HIS A 254 -18.43 -0.71 -5.69
CA HIS A 254 -19.68 -0.79 -6.45
C HIS A 254 -20.80 0.09 -5.84
N ASN A 255 -20.42 1.22 -5.25
CA ASN A 255 -21.33 2.16 -4.60
C ASN A 255 -21.93 3.17 -5.57
N GLU A 256 -21.45 3.21 -6.80
CA GLU A 256 -22.01 4.07 -7.85
C GLU A 256 -22.36 3.26 -9.10
N ALA A 257 -23.42 3.69 -9.79
CA ALA A 257 -23.72 3.21 -11.14
C ALA A 257 -23.58 4.35 -12.14
N ILE A 258 -22.81 4.09 -13.20
CA ILE A 258 -22.69 4.97 -14.35
C ILE A 258 -23.74 4.56 -15.38
N ILE A 259 -24.67 5.47 -15.68
CA ILE A 259 -25.76 5.24 -16.64
C ILE A 259 -25.59 6.19 -17.82
N ALA A 260 -25.50 5.61 -19.02
CA ALA A 260 -25.65 6.34 -20.27
C ALA A 260 -27.11 6.24 -20.74
N ALA A 261 -27.88 7.31 -20.53
CA ALA A 261 -29.29 7.39 -20.91
C ALA A 261 -29.46 8.19 -22.20
N THR A 262 -30.42 7.77 -23.04
CA THR A 262 -30.84 8.55 -24.21
C THR A 262 -32.30 8.95 -24.05
N ILE A 263 -32.58 10.26 -24.10
CA ILE A 263 -33.94 10.80 -24.01
C ILE A 263 -34.27 11.62 -25.27
N ASN A 264 -35.55 11.93 -25.48
CA ASN A 264 -35.94 12.83 -26.56
C ASN A 264 -35.49 14.27 -26.26
N GLU A 265 -34.93 14.95 -27.24
CA GLU A 265 -34.49 16.36 -27.12
C GLU A 265 -35.68 17.30 -27.36
N LYS A 266 -36.59 17.37 -26.39
CA LYS A 266 -37.79 18.23 -26.42
C LYS A 266 -37.99 18.93 -25.08
N PRO A 267 -38.56 20.15 -25.04
CA PRO A 267 -38.89 20.84 -23.81
C PRO A 267 -39.65 19.95 -22.81
N GLY A 268 -39.19 19.91 -21.56
CA GLY A 268 -39.77 19.10 -20.49
C GLY A 268 -39.30 17.64 -20.41
N SER A 269 -38.57 17.12 -21.41
CA SER A 269 -38.05 15.73 -21.38
C SER A 269 -37.03 15.52 -20.26
N PHE A 270 -36.22 16.54 -19.99
CA PHE A 270 -35.25 16.54 -18.90
C PHE A 270 -35.92 16.45 -17.53
N LEU A 271 -36.95 17.28 -17.29
CA LEU A 271 -37.69 17.27 -16.04
C LEU A 271 -38.37 15.91 -15.79
N LYS A 272 -38.99 15.34 -16.83
CA LYS A 272 -39.57 13.99 -16.77
C LYS A 272 -38.52 12.94 -16.43
N PHE A 273 -37.32 13.06 -16.99
CA PHE A 273 -36.22 12.16 -16.70
C PHE A 273 -35.77 12.29 -15.25
N CYS A 274 -35.55 13.51 -14.73
CA CYS A 274 -35.21 13.72 -13.33
C CYS A 274 -36.28 13.18 -12.36
N GLN A 275 -37.56 13.35 -12.69
CA GLN A 275 -38.67 12.79 -11.89
C GLN A 275 -38.67 11.25 -11.83
N LEU A 276 -38.12 10.57 -12.83
CA LEU A 276 -37.94 9.11 -12.77
C LEU A 276 -36.80 8.69 -11.84
N LEU A 277 -35.86 9.61 -11.57
CA LEU A 277 -34.68 9.39 -10.74
C LEU A 277 -34.87 9.89 -9.30
N ASP A 278 -36.05 10.39 -8.93
CA ASP A 278 -36.32 11.16 -7.70
C ASP A 278 -35.94 10.43 -6.39
N ASN A 279 -35.90 9.10 -6.42
CA ASN A 279 -35.53 8.26 -5.28
C ASN A 279 -34.02 7.90 -5.24
N HIS A 280 -33.20 8.52 -6.08
CA HIS A 280 -31.79 8.21 -6.21
C HIS A 280 -30.93 9.45 -5.97
N THR A 281 -29.88 9.29 -5.16
CA THR A 281 -28.88 10.34 -4.95
C THR A 281 -27.98 10.43 -6.18
N ILE A 282 -28.14 11.45 -7.01
CA ILE A 282 -27.31 11.68 -8.20
C ILE A 282 -26.04 12.42 -7.78
N THR A 283 -24.88 11.83 -8.06
CA THR A 283 -23.55 12.40 -7.75
C THR A 283 -22.97 13.16 -8.93
N GLU A 284 -23.28 12.73 -10.15
CA GLU A 284 -22.87 13.42 -11.37
C GLU A 284 -24.00 13.40 -12.42
N PHE A 285 -24.20 14.51 -13.11
CA PHE A 285 -25.17 14.61 -14.20
C PHE A 285 -24.60 15.47 -15.33
N ASN A 286 -24.19 14.82 -16.41
CA ASN A 286 -23.57 15.46 -17.56
C ASN A 286 -24.46 15.38 -18.79
N TYR A 287 -24.74 16.54 -19.35
CA TYR A 287 -25.47 16.69 -20.60
C TYR A 287 -24.78 17.77 -21.45
N ARG A 288 -24.70 17.53 -22.76
CA ARG A 288 -24.27 18.51 -23.73
C ARG A 288 -25.26 18.55 -24.87
N TYR A 289 -25.76 19.74 -25.19
CA TYR A 289 -26.65 19.93 -26.31
C TYR A 289 -26.00 19.45 -27.61
N THR A 290 -26.76 18.67 -28.37
CA THR A 290 -26.42 18.28 -29.74
C THR A 290 -27.62 18.55 -30.64
N PRO A 291 -27.42 18.98 -31.90
CA PRO A 291 -28.50 19.23 -32.86
C PRO A 291 -29.08 17.91 -33.40
N SER A 292 -29.54 17.07 -32.47
CA SER A 292 -30.10 15.74 -32.66
C SER A 292 -31.48 15.73 -32.02
N ASN A 293 -32.41 14.91 -32.53
CA ASN A 293 -33.71 14.69 -31.87
C ASN A 293 -33.59 13.87 -30.57
N GLN A 294 -32.38 13.40 -30.25
CA GLN A 294 -32.05 12.64 -29.05
C GLN A 294 -30.95 13.33 -28.25
N ALA A 295 -31.20 13.49 -26.96
CA ALA A 295 -30.25 13.92 -25.95
C ALA A 295 -29.55 12.70 -25.37
N ARG A 296 -28.23 12.76 -25.25
CA ARG A 296 -27.43 11.75 -24.53
C ARG A 296 -27.01 12.34 -23.19
N ILE A 297 -27.31 11.60 -22.13
CA ILE A 297 -27.05 11.97 -20.76
C ILE A 297 -26.14 10.92 -20.16
N LEU A 298 -25.06 11.36 -19.54
CA LEU A 298 -24.24 10.52 -18.68
C LEU A 298 -24.53 10.92 -17.24
N LEU A 299 -24.99 9.99 -16.43
CA LEU A 299 -25.25 10.26 -15.00
C LEU A 299 -24.58 9.19 -14.14
N VAL A 300 -24.19 9.62 -12.95
CA VAL A 300 -23.67 8.77 -11.88
C VAL A 300 -24.59 8.95 -10.69
N TRP A 301 -25.06 7.84 -10.12
CA TRP A 301 -25.87 7.88 -8.90
C TRP A 301 -25.35 6.90 -7.85
N HIS A 302 -25.63 7.19 -6.59
CA HIS A 302 -25.19 6.38 -5.46
C HIS A 302 -26.15 5.19 -5.25
N LEU A 303 -25.60 3.98 -5.18
CA LEU A 303 -26.31 2.73 -4.93
C LEU A 303 -26.40 2.47 -3.43
N ALA A 304 -27.56 2.68 -2.82
CA ALA A 304 -27.77 2.45 -1.38
C ALA A 304 -27.64 0.97 -0.93
N LYS A 305 -27.60 0.00 -1.85
CA LYS A 305 -27.51 -1.46 -1.55
C LYS A 305 -26.49 -2.21 -2.43
N GLY A 306 -25.57 -1.50 -3.10
CA GLY A 306 -24.65 -2.10 -4.08
C GLY A 306 -25.38 -2.82 -5.23
N LEU A 307 -24.71 -3.79 -5.88
CA LEU A 307 -25.24 -4.63 -6.98
C LEU A 307 -26.29 -5.66 -6.49
N THR A 308 -27.37 -5.23 -5.84
CA THR A 308 -28.57 -6.07 -5.78
C THR A 308 -29.22 -6.10 -7.16
N ARG A 309 -29.04 -7.19 -7.90
CA ARG A 309 -29.87 -7.56 -9.05
C ARG A 309 -31.33 -7.66 -8.58
N ASN A 310 -32.07 -6.55 -8.63
CA ASN A 310 -33.50 -6.64 -8.86
C ASN A 310 -33.64 -7.10 -10.32
N LYS A 311 -33.90 -8.40 -10.52
CA LYS A 311 -34.52 -8.85 -11.77
C LYS A 311 -35.79 -8.01 -11.93
N CYS A 312 -35.93 -7.42 -13.12
CA CYS A 312 -37.11 -6.69 -13.56
C CYS A 312 -38.41 -7.42 -13.20
#